data_AF-A0A969TNW6-F1
#
_entry.id   AF-A0A969TNW6-F1
#
_cell.length_a   1.000
_cell.length_b   1.000
_cell.length_c   1.000
_cell.angle_alpha   90.00
_cell.angle_beta   90.00
_cell.angle_gamma   90.00
#
_symmetry.space_group_name_H-M   'P 1'
#
loop_
_entity.id
_entity.type
_entity.pdbx_description
1 polymer ?
#
loop_
_entity_poly.entity_id
_entity_poly.type
_entity_poly.pdbx_seq_one_letter_code
_entity_poly.pdbx_strand_id
1 'polypeptide(L)' 'MSSPIITKVIEEMNNLPDDLQQQVLKFVTTLRQQHLKASGNAWDVLESLTGTVEAPADWSAEHDHYLYGTPKHQEPES' A
#
# COMPACT_ATOMS: atom_id res chain seq x y z
N MET A 1 -4.26 19.60 -23.93
CA MET A 1 -2.89 20.12 -24.16
C MET A 1 -1.92 18.99 -23.87
N SER A 2 -1.24 18.43 -24.87
CA SER A 2 -0.21 17.41 -24.63
C SER A 2 0.98 18.04 -23.91
N SER A 3 1.56 17.34 -22.94
CA SER A 3 2.76 17.84 -22.23
C SER A 3 3.91 18.03 -23.22
N PRO A 4 4.66 19.15 -23.17
CA PRO A 4 5.78 19.41 -24.09
C PRO A 4 6.85 18.32 -24.03
N ILE A 5 6.97 17.65 -22.87
CA ILE A 5 7.90 16.54 -22.67
C ILE A 5 7.47 15.31 -23.49
N ILE A 6 6.16 15.00 -23.49
CA ILE A 6 5.63 13.83 -24.22
C ILE A 6 5.85 14.02 -25.72
N THR A 7 5.59 15.22 -26.24
CA THR A 7 5.80 15.53 -27.66
C THR A 7 7.25 15.35 -28.07
N LYS A 8 8.20 15.87 -27.28
CA LYS A 8 9.63 15.74 -27.58
C LYS A 8 10.11 14.28 -27.55
N VAL A 9 9.64 13.49 -26.59
CA VAL A 9 9.98 12.06 -26.50
C VAL A 9 9.48 11.28 -27.72
N ILE A 10 8.27 11.57 -28.21
CA ILE A 10 7.71 10.92 -29.40
C ILE A 10 8.51 11.29 -30.65
N GLU A 11 8.89 12.56 -30.79
CA GLU A 11 9.70 13.03 -31.91
C GLU A 11 11.06 12.31 -31.99
N GLU A 12 11.78 12.24 -30.86
CA GLU A 12 13.07 11.55 -30.79
C GLU A 12 12.91 10.04 -31.07
N MET A 13 11.84 9.41 -30.57
CA MET A 13 11.59 7.98 -30.78
C MET A 13 11.34 7.63 -32.25
N ASN A 14 10.65 8.50 -32.99
CA ASN A 14 10.39 8.31 -34.43
C ASN A 14 11.65 8.38 -35.29
N ASN A 15 12.71 9.03 -34.81
CA ASN A 15 13.99 9.14 -35.52
C ASN A 15 14.93 7.94 -35.25
N LEU A 16 14.58 7.04 -34.34
CA LEU A 16 15.39 5.87 -34.01
C LEU A 16 15.12 4.69 -34.95
N PRO A 17 16.13 3.85 -35.23
CA PRO A 17 15.94 2.53 -35.83
C PRO A 17 14.96 1.64 -35.06
N ASP A 18 14.26 0.74 -35.77
CA ASP A 18 13.22 -0.12 -35.21
C ASP A 18 13.68 -0.93 -33.99
N ASP A 19 14.90 -1.46 -34.01
CA ASP A 19 15.45 -2.24 -32.89
C ASP A 19 15.60 -1.41 -31.61
N LEU A 20 15.98 -0.14 -31.76
CA LEU A 20 16.06 0.80 -30.63
C LEU A 20 14.67 1.22 -30.17
N GLN A 21 13.72 1.43 -31.09
CA GLN A 21 12.32 1.70 -30.72
C GLN A 21 11.73 0.55 -29.89
N GLN A 22 11.99 -0.70 -30.28
CA GLN A 22 11.54 -1.88 -29.51
C GLN A 22 12.21 -1.96 -28.13
N GLN A 23 13.49 -1.59 -28.02
CA GLN A 23 14.17 -1.53 -26.72
C GLN A 23 13.56 -0.47 -25.80
N VAL A 24 13.27 0.73 -26.32
CA VAL A 24 12.61 1.80 -25.56
C VAL A 24 11.21 1.35 -25.11
N LEU A 25 10.42 0.73 -25.99
CA LEU A 25 9.10 0.20 -25.65
C LEU A 25 9.18 -0.84 -24.52
N LYS A 26 10.13 -1.79 -24.62
CA LYS A 26 10.37 -2.80 -23.58
C LYS A 26 10.77 -2.16 -22.24
N PHE A 27 11.61 -1.12 -22.30
CA PHE A 27 12.04 -0.40 -21.11
C PHE A 27 10.87 0.32 -20.42
N VAL A 28 10.11 1.12 -21.18
CA VAL A 28 8.95 1.87 -20.65
C VAL A 28 7.88 0.94 -20.09
N THR A 29 7.60 -0.19 -20.77
CA THR A 29 6.63 -1.18 -20.28
C THR A 29 7.10 -1.86 -19.00
N THR A 30 8.39 -2.18 -18.90
CA THR A 30 9.00 -2.73 -17.68
C THR A 30 8.90 -1.75 -16.51
N LEU A 31 9.26 -0.49 -16.72
CA LEU A 31 9.15 0.56 -15.69
C LEU A 31 7.70 0.72 -15.21
N ARG A 32 6.73 0.74 -16.13
CA ARG A 32 5.32 0.82 -15.77
C ARG A 32 4.89 -0.37 -14.91
N GLN A 33 5.28 -1.58 -15.29
CA GLN A 33 4.97 -2.79 -14.51
C GLN A 33 5.63 -2.77 -13.13
N GLN A 34 6.87 -2.29 -13.02
CA GLN A 34 7.55 -2.11 -11.73
C GLN A 34 6.83 -1.10 -10.85
N HIS A 35 6.44 0.05 -11.39
CA HIS A 35 5.72 1.08 -10.64
C HIS A 35 4.34 0.59 -10.14
N LEU A 36 3.62 -0.16 -10.97
CA LEU A 36 2.34 -0.77 -10.57
C LEU A 36 2.50 -1.85 -9.48
N LYS A 37 3.66 -2.52 -9.42
CA LYS A 37 3.98 -3.46 -8.34
C LYS A 37 4.47 -2.76 -7.07
N ALA A 38 5.08 -1.58 -7.20
CA ALA A 38 5.65 -0.83 -6.09
C ALA A 38 4.63 0.04 -5.35
N SER A 39 3.46 0.32 -5.95
CA SER A 39 2.34 0.93 -5.24
C SER A 39 1.67 -0.13 -4.37
N GLY A 40 2.25 -0.39 -3.19
CA GLY A 40 1.54 -1.11 -2.13
C GLY A 40 0.18 -0.46 -1.91
N ASN A 41 -0.86 -1.29 -1.82
CA ASN A 41 -2.20 -0.80 -1.52
C ASN A 41 -2.20 -0.17 -0.11
N ALA A 42 -3.25 0.56 0.25
CA ALA A 42 -3.34 1.21 1.57
C ALA A 42 -3.16 0.20 2.74
N TRP A 43 -3.54 -1.06 2.55
CA TRP A 43 -3.33 -2.14 3.52
C TRP A 43 -1.88 -2.57 3.64
N ASP A 44 -1.12 -2.60 2.54
CA ASP A 44 0.31 -2.95 2.59
C ASP A 44 1.11 -1.88 3.38
N VAL A 45 0.71 -0.61 3.25
CA VAL A 45 1.27 0.50 4.05
C VAL A 45 0.90 0.32 5.51
N LEU A 46 -0.37 0.04 5.82
CA LEU A 46 -0.82 -0.21 7.19
C LEU A 46 -0.09 -1.41 7.80
N GLU A 47 0.01 -2.53 7.09
CA GLU A 47 0.73 -3.73 7.51
C GLU A 47 2.22 -3.45 7.81
N SER A 48 2.88 -2.64 6.97
CA SER A 48 4.27 -2.24 7.19
C SER A 48 4.47 -1.36 8.43
N LEU A 49 3.45 -0.57 8.80
CA LEU A 49 3.48 0.33 9.96
C LEU A 49 2.99 -0.35 11.23
N THR A 50 2.08 -1.33 11.10
CA THR A 50 1.60 -2.18 12.18
C THR A 50 2.53 -3.37 12.32
N GLY A 51 3.76 -3.13 12.79
CA GLY A 51 4.61 -4.23 13.26
C GLY A 51 3.82 -5.15 14.20
N THR A 52 4.14 -6.44 14.19
CA THR A 52 3.48 -7.53 14.92
C THR A 52 3.61 -7.37 16.44
N VAL A 53 2.97 -6.35 17.00
CA VAL A 53 2.66 -6.32 18.42
C VAL A 53 1.62 -7.43 18.58
N GLU A 54 2.06 -8.59 19.08
CA GLU A 54 1.14 -9.57 19.61
C GLU A 54 0.23 -8.82 20.57
N ALA A 55 -1.07 -8.79 20.27
CA ALA A 55 -2.03 -8.18 21.14
C ALA A 55 -1.87 -8.85 22.52
N PRO A 56 -1.61 -8.08 23.59
CA PRO A 56 -1.73 -8.57 24.95
C PRO A 56 -3.04 -9.35 25.08
N ALA A 57 -3.00 -10.49 25.76
CA ALA A 57 -4.11 -11.43 25.86
C ALA A 57 -5.44 -10.81 26.34
N ASP A 58 -5.40 -9.61 26.94
CA ASP A 58 -6.54 -8.95 27.60
C ASP A 58 -7.19 -7.79 26.84
N TRP A 59 -6.91 -7.58 25.55
CA TRP A 59 -7.62 -6.51 24.83
C TRP A 59 -9.13 -6.70 24.80
N SER A 60 -9.65 -7.92 24.91
CA SER A 60 -11.09 -8.19 25.01
C SER A 60 -11.63 -8.23 26.43
N ALA A 61 -10.79 -8.31 27.47
CA ALA A 61 -11.25 -8.54 28.84
C ALA A 61 -12.09 -7.38 29.39
N GLU A 62 -11.85 -6.16 28.91
CA GLU A 62 -12.54 -4.94 29.33
C GLU A 62 -13.71 -4.53 28.39
N HIS A 63 -13.86 -5.15 27.22
CA HIS A 63 -14.86 -4.75 26.24
C HIS A 63 -16.28 -5.26 26.52
N ASP A 64 -16.44 -6.29 27.36
CA ASP A 64 -17.76 -6.78 27.79
C ASP A 64 -18.55 -5.76 28.63
N HIS A 65 -17.90 -4.71 29.12
CA HIS A 65 -18.49 -3.81 30.10
C HIS A 65 -19.44 -2.75 29.51
N TYR A 66 -19.35 -2.45 28.21
CA TYR A 66 -20.08 -1.30 27.63
C TYR A 66 -21.52 -1.59 27.18
N LEU A 67 -22.00 -2.83 27.30
CA LEU A 67 -23.37 -3.17 26.92
C LEU A 67 -24.36 -3.27 28.10
N TYR A 68 -23.91 -3.60 29.32
CA TYR A 68 -24.82 -3.81 30.46
C TYR A 68 -24.35 -3.28 31.83
N GLY A 69 -23.23 -2.55 31.92
CA GLY A 69 -22.89 -1.75 33.10
C GLY A 69 -22.66 -2.50 34.42
N THR A 70 -22.44 -3.82 34.39
CA THR A 70 -22.14 -4.60 35.60
C THR A 70 -20.63 -4.63 35.89
N PRO A 71 -20.17 -4.27 37.11
CA PRO A 71 -18.76 -4.42 37.50
C PRO A 71 -18.37 -5.91 37.63
N LYS A 72 -17.19 -6.29 37.11
CA LYS A 72 -16.69 -7.68 37.13
C LYS A 72 -16.22 -8.18 38.51
N HIS A 73 -16.09 -7.32 39.52
CA HIS A 73 -15.68 -7.72 40.87
C HIS A 73 -16.85 -7.62 41.85
N GLN A 74 -17.37 -8.77 42.28
CA GLN A 74 -18.04 -8.85 43.58
C GLN A 74 -16.96 -8.72 44.65
N GLU A 75 -17.13 -7.77 45.57
CA GLU A 75 -16.31 -7.69 46.78
C GLU A 75 -16.29 -9.05 47.49
N PRO A 76 -15.15 -9.48 48.06
CA PRO A 76 -15.14 -10.64 48.93
C PRO A 76 -15.95 -10.30 50.19
N GLU A 77 -17.07 -11.00 50.38
CA GLU A 77 -17.85 -10.95 51.63
C GLU A 77 -16.93 -11.27 52.82
N SER A 78 -17.00 -10.41 53.84
CA SER A 78 -16.26 -10.49 55.10
C SER A 78 -16.92 -11.41 56.12
#